data_AF-A0A3D5W4T3-F1
#
_entry.id   AF-A0A3D5W4T3-F1
#
_cell.length_a   1.000
_cell.length_b   1.000
_cell.length_c   1.000
_cell.angle_alpha   90.00
_cell.angle_beta   90.00
_cell.angle_gamma   90.00
#
_symmetry.space_group_name_H-M   'P 1'
#
loop_
_entity.id
_entity.type
_entity.pdbx_description
1 polymer ?
#
loop_
_entity_poly.entity_id
_entity_poly.type
_entity_poly.pdbx_seq_one_letter_code
_entity_poly.pdbx_strand_id
1 'polypeptide(L)'
;MAYWLMKSEPDVYSIDHLRSEKRKTDHWDGIRNYQARNFMRDQMQKGDLALFYHSNCAEPAVVGVMEIASQAYPDHTAFDSREKYFDATSDPGKPRWFMVDVKFKKKFRQPVTLKDIKAQKKLADMRLVQRGNRL
;
A
#
# COMPACT_ATOMS: atom_id res chain seq x y z
N MET A 1 -2.84 -5.53 -16.93
CA MET A 1 -1.84 -5.49 -15.85
C MET A 1 -1.45 -4.05 -15.62
N ALA A 2 -1.85 -3.50 -14.48
CA ALA A 2 -1.53 -2.16 -14.03
C ALA A 2 -0.35 -2.16 -13.04
N TYR A 3 0.16 -0.97 -12.75
CA TYR A 3 1.26 -0.76 -11.81
C TYR A 3 0.86 0.24 -10.73
N TRP A 4 1.23 -0.08 -9.49
CA TRP A 4 0.83 0.66 -8.30
C TRP A 4 2.05 1.08 -7.48
N LEU A 5 1.85 2.00 -6.55
CA LEU A 5 2.79 2.28 -5.47
C LEU A 5 1.99 2.37 -4.18
N MET A 6 2.38 1.56 -3.20
CA MET A 6 1.67 1.46 -1.92
C MET A 6 2.66 1.77 -0.80
N LYS A 7 2.22 2.59 0.15
CA LYS A 7 3.06 3.18 1.18
C LYS A 7 2.83 2.47 2.50
N SER A 8 3.91 2.16 3.20
CA SER A 8 3.87 1.67 4.57
C SER A 8 5.02 2.26 5.37
N GLU A 9 4.81 2.51 6.65
CA GLU A 9 5.86 2.96 7.56
C GLU A 9 6.69 1.74 7.98
N PRO A 10 8.02 1.76 7.82
CA PRO A 10 8.86 0.57 8.05
C PRO A 10 8.81 0.06 9.50
N ASP A 11 8.57 0.95 10.46
CA ASP A 11 8.46 0.63 11.89
C ASP A 11 7.11 -0.02 12.23
N VAL A 12 6.10 0.12 11.37
CA VAL A 12 4.78 -0.51 11.53
C VAL A 12 4.73 -1.80 10.71
N TYR A 13 5.03 -1.72 9.41
CA TYR A 13 5.00 -2.86 8.52
C TYR A 13 5.97 -2.67 7.35
N SER A 14 7.12 -3.32 7.43
CA SER A 14 8.16 -3.27 6.39
C SER A 14 8.02 -4.38 5.34
N ILE A 15 8.75 -4.27 4.23
CA ILE A 15 8.80 -5.34 3.21
C ILE A 15 9.40 -6.65 3.77
N ASP A 16 10.20 -6.57 4.84
CA ASP A 16 10.73 -7.77 5.50
C ASP A 16 9.66 -8.49 6.30
N HIS A 17 8.71 -7.76 6.91
CA HIS A 17 7.54 -8.35 7.57
C HIS A 17 6.71 -9.13 6.54
N LEU A 18 6.34 -8.49 5.42
CA LEU A 18 5.63 -9.16 4.32
C LEU A 18 6.39 -10.39 3.78
N ARG A 19 7.72 -10.33 3.75
CA ARG A 19 8.56 -11.46 3.31
C ARG A 19 8.54 -12.61 4.33
N SER A 20 8.43 -12.33 5.62
CA SER A 20 8.33 -13.34 6.69
C SER A 20 6.94 -13.93 6.85
N GLU A 21 5.91 -13.28 6.32
CA GLU A 21 4.53 -13.78 6.41
C GLU A 21 4.34 -15.19 5.84
N LYS A 22 3.32 -15.88 6.35
CA LYS A 22 2.95 -17.20 5.82
C LYS A 22 2.56 -17.07 4.35
N ARG A 23 3.17 -17.90 3.49
CA ARG A 23 3.05 -17.80 2.01
C ARG A 23 3.54 -16.46 1.44
N LYS A 24 4.25 -15.66 2.25
CA LYS A 24 4.74 -14.31 1.94
C LYS A 24 3.61 -13.38 1.46
N THR A 25 2.43 -13.55 2.04
CA THR A 25 1.19 -12.88 1.62
C THR A 25 0.47 -12.37 2.86
N ASP A 26 -0.03 -11.14 2.79
CA ASP A 26 -0.77 -10.49 3.86
C ASP A 26 -1.83 -9.55 3.31
N HIS A 27 -2.77 -9.15 4.17
CA HIS A 27 -3.76 -8.13 3.88
C HIS A 27 -3.15 -6.71 3.97
N TRP A 28 -3.56 -5.82 3.07
CA TRP A 28 -3.15 -4.41 3.06
C TRP A 28 -4.26 -3.53 3.64
N ASP A 29 -4.38 -3.57 4.96
CA ASP A 29 -5.44 -2.92 5.72
C ASP A 29 -5.26 -1.41 5.92
N GLY A 30 -6.14 -0.81 6.72
CA GLY A 30 -5.90 0.48 7.34
C GLY A 30 -6.04 1.70 6.43
N ILE A 31 -6.45 1.48 5.17
CA ILE A 31 -6.68 2.58 4.23
C ILE A 31 -7.94 3.35 4.62
N ARG A 32 -7.75 4.61 5.02
CA ARG A 32 -8.83 5.55 5.40
C ARG A 32 -8.89 6.79 4.49
N ASN A 33 -8.33 6.67 3.29
CA ASN A 33 -8.45 7.67 2.23
C ASN A 33 -9.39 7.17 1.14
N TYR A 34 -10.45 7.95 0.84
CA TYR A 34 -11.47 7.56 -0.14
C TYR A 34 -10.92 7.33 -1.55
N GLN A 35 -9.93 8.12 -1.98
CA GLN A 35 -9.33 7.96 -3.30
C GLN A 35 -8.46 6.70 -3.37
N ALA A 36 -7.62 6.46 -2.35
CA ALA A 36 -6.81 5.24 -2.26
C ALA A 36 -7.70 3.98 -2.20
N ARG A 37 -8.77 4.03 -1.42
CA ARG A 37 -9.80 2.98 -1.38
C ARG A 37 -10.38 2.71 -2.77
N ASN A 38 -10.77 3.75 -3.50
CA ASN A 38 -11.36 3.59 -4.83
C ASN A 38 -10.35 2.95 -5.82
N PHE A 39 -9.06 3.30 -5.73
CA PHE A 39 -8.03 2.62 -6.54
C PHE A 39 -7.98 1.12 -6.25
N MET A 40 -7.94 0.73 -4.98
CA MET A 40 -7.93 -0.69 -4.61
C MET A 40 -9.23 -1.40 -5.02
N ARG A 41 -10.38 -0.83 -4.68
CA ARG A 41 -11.69 -1.46 -4.89
C ARG A 41 -12.06 -1.56 -6.37
N ASP A 42 -11.82 -0.50 -7.13
CA ASP A 42 -12.39 -0.35 -8.47
C ASP A 42 -11.39 -0.69 -9.59
N GLN A 43 -10.08 -0.68 -9.29
CA GLN A 43 -9.06 -0.75 -10.35
C GLN A 43 -7.98 -1.80 -10.13
N MET A 44 -7.57 -2.10 -8.89
CA MET A 44 -6.56 -3.14 -8.64
C MET A 44 -7.10 -4.51 -9.01
N GLN A 45 -6.29 -5.27 -9.74
CA GLN A 45 -6.62 -6.64 -10.11
C GLN A 45 -5.54 -7.61 -9.62
N LYS A 46 -5.95 -8.83 -9.30
CA LYS A 46 -5.02 -9.91 -8.96
C LYS A 46 -3.98 -10.09 -10.08
N GLY A 47 -2.71 -10.11 -9.70
CA GLY A 47 -1.57 -10.20 -10.60
C GLY A 47 -0.94 -8.84 -10.97
N ASP A 48 -1.60 -7.72 -10.67
CA ASP A 48 -0.97 -6.40 -10.79
C ASP A 48 0.25 -6.27 -9.87
N LEU A 49 1.21 -5.44 -10.25
CA LEU A 49 2.42 -5.21 -9.44
C LEU A 49 2.37 -3.86 -8.73
N ALA A 50 2.86 -3.84 -7.50
CA ALA A 50 2.98 -2.64 -6.69
C ALA A 50 4.42 -2.45 -6.21
N LEU A 51 4.91 -1.21 -6.29
CA LEU A 51 6.11 -0.78 -5.58
C LEU A 51 5.78 -0.67 -4.08
N PHE A 52 6.58 -1.34 -3.24
CA PHE A 52 6.51 -1.19 -1.79
C PHE A 52 7.35 0.02 -1.39
N TYR A 53 6.70 1.08 -0.93
CA TYR A 53 7.33 2.33 -0.57
C TYR A 53 7.36 2.51 0.96
N HIS A 54 8.56 2.66 1.52
CA HIS A 54 8.74 3.07 2.91
C HIS A 54 8.51 4.57 3.04
N SER A 55 7.49 4.94 3.82
CA SER A 55 7.11 6.32 4.12
C SER A 55 7.37 6.68 5.58
N ASN A 56 7.30 7.97 5.90
CA ASN A 56 7.41 8.50 7.27
C ASN A 56 8.63 7.99 8.05
N CYS A 57 9.77 7.86 7.38
CA CYS A 57 11.03 7.43 7.97
C CYS A 57 12.17 8.35 7.54
N ALA A 58 13.37 8.14 8.11
CA ALA A 58 14.53 8.98 7.84
C ALA A 58 14.93 9.01 6.36
N GLU A 59 14.82 7.89 5.65
CA GLU A 59 15.10 7.78 4.22
C GLU A 59 13.93 7.12 3.47
N PRO A 60 12.91 7.90 3.06
CA PRO A 60 11.79 7.37 2.31
C PRO A 60 12.22 6.83 0.94
N ALA A 61 11.82 5.61 0.61
CA ALA A 61 12.32 4.93 -0.59
C ALA A 61 11.37 3.84 -1.07
N VAL A 62 11.44 3.52 -2.37
CA VAL A 62 10.93 2.26 -2.89
C VAL A 62 11.93 1.15 -2.53
N VAL A 63 11.49 0.17 -1.76
CA VAL A 63 12.36 -0.89 -1.23
C VAL A 63 12.16 -2.25 -1.90
N GLY A 64 11.15 -2.37 -2.77
CA GLY A 64 10.92 -3.58 -3.53
C GLY A 64 9.58 -3.60 -4.26
N VAL A 65 9.20 -4.80 -4.66
CA VAL A 65 8.01 -5.10 -5.44
C VAL A 65 7.18 -6.16 -4.72
N MET A 66 5.88 -5.97 -4.75
CA MET A 66 4.86 -6.95 -4.38
C MET A 66 3.83 -7.08 -5.51
N GLU A 67 2.99 -8.09 -5.40
CA GLU A 67 1.90 -8.40 -6.34
C GLU A 67 0.57 -8.36 -5.60
N ILE A 68 -0.47 -7.83 -6.24
CA ILE A 68 -1.85 -7.91 -5.72
C ILE A 68 -2.31 -9.37 -5.81
N ALA A 69 -2.63 -9.98 -4.67
CA ALA A 69 -2.88 -11.41 -4.54
C ALA A 69 -4.38 -11.78 -4.48
N SER A 70 -5.27 -10.81 -4.26
CA SER A 70 -6.72 -10.99 -4.22
C SER A 70 -7.47 -9.84 -4.90
N GLN A 71 -8.78 -10.03 -5.10
CA GLN A 71 -9.70 -8.93 -5.40
C GLN A 71 -9.92 -8.12 -4.12
N ALA A 72 -10.32 -6.86 -4.24
CA ALA A 72 -10.64 -6.07 -3.06
C ALA A 72 -11.82 -6.64 -2.27
N TYR A 73 -11.72 -6.60 -0.95
CA TYR A 73 -12.73 -7.08 -0.02
C TYR A 73 -12.83 -6.15 1.20
N PRO A 74 -13.93 -6.23 1.98
CA PRO A 74 -14.11 -5.36 3.15
C PRO A 74 -12.93 -5.45 4.12
N ASP A 75 -12.43 -4.29 4.56
CA ASP A 75 -11.40 -4.21 5.59
C ASP A 75 -12.01 -4.51 6.96
N HIS A 76 -11.74 -5.70 7.50
CA HIS A 76 -12.32 -6.14 8.76
C HIS A 76 -11.84 -5.32 9.96
N THR A 77 -10.66 -4.67 9.88
CA THR A 77 -10.13 -3.83 10.96
C THR A 77 -10.98 -2.59 11.21
N ALA A 78 -11.81 -2.20 10.23
CA ALA A 78 -12.76 -1.10 10.39
C ALA A 78 -13.90 -1.40 11.37
N PHE A 79 -14.16 -2.68 11.69
CA PHE A 79 -15.32 -3.09 12.48
C PHE A 79 -14.98 -3.51 13.92
N ASP A 80 -13.71 -3.70 14.27
CA ASP A 80 -13.29 -4.09 15.61
C ASP A 80 -12.80 -2.87 16.40
N SER A 81 -13.47 -2.55 17.52
CA SER A 81 -13.14 -1.39 18.35
C SER A 81 -11.76 -1.44 19.03
N ARG A 82 -11.10 -2.60 18.98
CA ARG A 82 -9.74 -2.78 19.51
C ARG A 82 -8.66 -2.50 18.46
N GLU A 83 -9.04 -2.42 17.20
CA GLU A 83 -8.12 -2.20 16.09
C GLU A 83 -7.78 -0.72 15.92
N LYS A 84 -6.55 -0.45 15.48
CA LYS A 84 -6.04 0.92 15.26
C LYS A 84 -6.88 1.71 14.26
N TYR A 85 -7.44 1.02 13.27
CA TYR A 85 -8.16 1.63 12.15
C TYR A 85 -9.68 1.48 12.26
N PHE A 86 -10.21 1.24 13.46
CA PHE A 86 -11.64 1.17 13.72
C PHE A 86 -12.39 2.41 13.19
N ASP A 87 -13.52 2.19 12.52
CA ASP A 87 -14.45 3.23 12.10
C ASP A 87 -15.86 2.88 12.61
N ALA A 88 -16.26 3.47 13.74
CA ALA A 88 -17.57 3.26 14.36
C ALA A 88 -18.76 3.56 13.44
N THR A 89 -18.54 4.25 12.32
CA THR A 89 -19.56 4.62 11.34
C THR A 89 -19.53 3.76 10.07
N SER A 90 -18.64 2.75 10.00
CA SER A 90 -18.61 1.77 8.92
C SER A 90 -19.55 0.61 9.25
N ASP A 91 -20.58 0.44 8.43
CA ASP A 91 -21.56 -0.64 8.57
C ASP A 91 -21.05 -1.94 7.92
N PRO A 92 -20.99 -3.08 8.63
CA PRO A 92 -20.63 -4.37 8.03
C PRO A 92 -21.53 -4.80 6.85
N GLY A 93 -22.80 -4.38 6.83
CA GLY A 93 -23.73 -4.62 5.72
C GLY A 93 -23.50 -3.68 4.53
N LYS A 94 -22.81 -2.55 4.74
CA LYS A 94 -22.40 -1.61 3.69
C LYS A 94 -20.99 -1.07 3.97
N PRO A 95 -19.94 -1.91 3.82
CA PRO A 95 -18.57 -1.57 4.23
C PRO A 95 -18.07 -0.30 3.57
N ARG A 96 -17.52 0.62 4.37
CA ARG A 96 -16.92 1.84 3.84
C ARG A 96 -15.51 1.60 3.30
N TRP A 97 -14.76 0.71 3.94
CA TRP A 97 -13.32 0.49 3.71
C TRP A 97 -13.05 -0.88 3.13
N PHE A 98 -12.04 -0.93 2.26
CA PHE A 98 -11.67 -2.11 1.49
C PHE A 98 -10.16 -2.25 1.52
N MET A 99 -9.72 -3.50 1.47
CA MET A 99 -8.32 -3.90 1.37
C MET A 99 -8.14 -4.98 0.31
N VAL A 100 -6.89 -5.30 0.00
CA VAL A 100 -6.48 -6.39 -0.88
C VAL A 100 -5.42 -7.20 -0.16
N ASP A 101 -5.24 -8.46 -0.57
CA ASP A 101 -4.04 -9.20 -0.19
C ASP A 101 -2.91 -8.80 -1.12
N VAL A 102 -1.70 -8.70 -0.58
CA VAL A 102 -0.47 -8.48 -1.34
C VAL A 102 0.52 -9.60 -1.06
N LYS A 103 1.31 -9.95 -2.07
CA LYS A 103 2.32 -11.00 -1.99
C LYS A 103 3.69 -10.46 -2.29
N PHE A 104 4.66 -10.75 -1.42
CA PHE A 104 6.06 -10.42 -1.65
C PHE A 104 6.56 -10.98 -2.98
N LYS A 105 7.22 -10.15 -3.79
CA LYS A 105 7.90 -10.60 -5.01
C LYS A 105 9.42 -10.47 -4.88
N LYS A 106 9.90 -9.25 -4.58
CA LYS A 106 11.34 -8.97 -4.54
C LYS A 106 11.65 -7.78 -3.64
N LYS A 107 12.66 -7.92 -2.80
CA LYS A 107 13.31 -6.78 -2.12
C LYS A 107 14.47 -6.28 -2.99
N PHE A 108 14.62 -4.97 -3.11
CA PHE A 108 15.74 -4.39 -3.82
C PHE A 108 17.00 -4.44 -2.97
N ARG A 109 18.14 -4.74 -3.62
CA ARG A 109 19.46 -4.68 -2.96
C ARG A 109 19.82 -3.24 -2.61
N GLN A 110 19.45 -2.31 -3.47
CA GLN A 110 19.59 -0.87 -3.28
C GLN A 110 18.20 -0.25 -3.38
N PRO A 111 17.67 0.33 -2.30
CA PRO A 111 16.43 1.10 -2.34
C PRO A 111 16.53 2.27 -3.34
N VAL A 112 15.40 2.63 -3.95
CA VAL A 112 15.31 3.81 -4.81
C VAL A 112 14.73 4.94 -3.96
N THR A 113 15.59 5.87 -3.52
CA THR A 113 15.19 6.90 -2.55
C THR A 113 14.24 7.92 -3.19
N LEU A 114 13.41 8.58 -2.38
CA LEU A 114 12.58 9.70 -2.84
C LEU A 114 13.43 10.82 -3.45
N LYS A 115 14.66 11.02 -2.93
CA LYS A 115 15.63 11.97 -3.50
C LYS A 115 16.00 11.59 -4.92
N ASP A 116 16.33 10.33 -5.17
CA ASP A 116 16.67 9.83 -6.52
C ASP A 116 15.47 9.93 -7.47
N ILE A 117 14.26 9.60 -6.99
CA ILE A 117 13.01 9.71 -7.75
C ILE A 117 12.78 11.17 -8.17
N LYS A 118 12.92 12.12 -7.25
CA LYS A 118 12.75 13.56 -7.54
C LYS A 118 13.81 14.12 -8.49
N ALA A 119 15.01 13.55 -8.49
CA ALA A 119 16.08 13.94 -9.40
C ALA A 119 15.83 13.48 -10.85
N GLN A 120 14.96 12.48 -11.05
CA GLN A 120 14.64 11.96 -12.38
C GLN A 120 13.55 12.81 -13.06
N LYS A 121 13.95 13.59 -14.08
CA LYS A 121 13.04 14.40 -14.90
C LYS A 121 11.89 13.59 -15.52
N LYS A 122 12.13 12.34 -15.91
CA LYS A 122 11.09 11.46 -16.47
C LYS A 122 9.97 11.10 -15.48
N LEU A 123 10.19 11.34 -14.18
CA LEU A 123 9.22 11.08 -13.11
C LEU A 123 8.60 12.37 -12.56
N ALA A 124 8.80 13.52 -13.22
CA ALA A 124 8.29 14.81 -12.75
C ALA A 124 6.76 14.82 -12.55
N ASP A 125 6.03 14.07 -13.39
CA ASP A 125 4.56 13.97 -13.32
C ASP A 125 4.08 12.82 -12.42
N MET A 126 5.00 12.05 -11.82
CA MET A 126 4.63 10.96 -10.93
C MET A 126 3.89 11.50 -9.71
N ARG A 127 2.70 10.97 -9.42
CA ARG A 127 1.89 11.40 -8.27
C ARG A 127 2.67 11.48 -6.95
N LEU A 128 3.61 10.55 -6.73
CA LEU A 128 4.46 10.53 -5.53
C LEU A 128 5.21 11.86 -5.29
N VAL A 129 5.63 12.56 -6.34
CA VAL A 129 6.44 13.78 -6.25
C VAL A 129 5.63 15.06 -6.41
N GLN A 130 4.32 14.96 -6.66
CA GLN A 130 3.44 16.12 -6.79
C GLN A 130 3.27 16.84 -5.44
N ARG A 131 3.43 18.16 -5.45
CA ARG A 131 3.33 18.99 -4.25
C ARG A 131 1.92 18.88 -3.64
N GLY A 132 1.85 18.62 -2.34
CA GLY A 132 0.58 18.52 -1.61
C GLY A 132 -0.15 17.19 -1.78
N ASN A 133 0.40 16.23 -2.55
CA ASN A 133 -0.21 14.91 -2.65
C ASN A 133 -0.09 14.16 -1.32
N ARG A 134 -1.24 13.80 -0.74
CA ARG A 134 -1.39 13.03 0.51
C ARG A 134 -2.01 11.64 0.27
N LEU A 135 -1.99 11.18 -0.98
CA LEU A 135 -2.44 9.84 -1.39
C LEU A 135 -1.41 8.78 -1.02
#